data_AF-A0A973UT68-F1
#
_entry.id   AF-A0A973UT68-F1
#
_cell.length_a   1.000
_cell.length_b   1.000
_cell.length_c   1.000
_cell.angle_alpha   90.00
_cell.angle_beta   90.00
_cell.angle_gamma   90.00
#
_symmetry.space_group_name_H-M   'P 1'
#
loop_
_entity.id
_entity.type
_entity.pdbx_description
1 polymer ?
#
loop_
_entity_poly.entity_id
_entity_poly.type
_entity_poly.pdbx_seq_one_letter_code
_entity_poly.pdbx_strand_id
1 'polypeptide(L)'
;MRPREVEVADHWRLAADDYAQAAAVWRSLPARHGTAAQIWSARAVAVDERWSGVAAQTYAAHRAAIAADVGGCAKLAVRIADALDVCAAASAAARKRLVHEFAFARSVLGARTGGDGSVVFAMRSPLDTAGVQAAVTRAIAVRESLSRTLAEQSRVITSTVAEWERVATSWRSAAMGVETFTAPADPLGTQILRMGDRVVISTGGGDDQVRIHVDPATGQQVVVAGGGLWRFPAETGLVIRTGAGDDTVTVAPGIHVRLTLLGGDGADRLGGGDAADALFGLAGNDYLDGGRGDDDLAGGAGNDAVYGLAGDDAVVGGTGRDYLEGGAGSDTVLGGDEADVLSGGLGDDRISGGTGDDVIYTGRGADVADGGVGRDTAYAPTTATVTAERTVTVEIAEIPAEIRIEGSAEFAERVRADLEFLAASPTGQQMLAALDDGLVGRDTLTIREWAEDNAAAHVDASEERGKQRAIDYNPTFATFMGDTPPVVVLYHEMAHQYDFTAGTVLPGAHEDPVHPDGVRVGDRWVGVPTAERQAVGLPVDHDRDPRTPSQFDPRHPLVFTENGLRSELTWRPRTAYANPQ
;
A
#
# COMPACT_ATOMS: atom_id res chain seq x y z
N MET A 1 -26.03 47.72 -51.81
CA MET A 1 -26.45 46.36 -51.38
C MET A 1 -25.74 46.04 -50.09
N ARG A 2 -26.43 45.54 -49.05
CA ARG A 2 -25.73 45.01 -47.87
C ARG A 2 -24.95 43.75 -48.32
N PRO A 3 -23.68 43.59 -47.93
CA PRO A 3 -22.92 42.40 -48.27
C PRO A 3 -23.64 41.16 -47.75
N ARG A 4 -23.61 40.07 -48.53
CA ARG A 4 -24.25 38.81 -48.17
C ARG A 4 -23.34 38.13 -47.15
N GLU A 5 -23.80 37.98 -45.92
CA GLU A 5 -23.03 37.33 -44.85
C GLU A 5 -23.22 35.81 -44.92
N VAL A 6 -22.14 35.04 -44.78
CA VAL A 6 -22.19 33.59 -44.60
C VAL A 6 -21.45 33.24 -43.33
N GLU A 7 -22.14 32.49 -42.48
CA GLU A 7 -21.66 31.93 -41.24
C GLU A 7 -21.15 30.50 -41.50
N VAL A 8 -19.96 30.20 -41.02
CA VAL A 8 -19.37 28.85 -41.09
C VAL A 8 -18.92 28.40 -39.71
N ALA A 9 -19.00 27.10 -39.46
CA ALA A 9 -18.50 26.47 -38.24
C ALA A 9 -16.98 26.66 -38.10
N ASP A 10 -16.50 26.71 -36.86
CA ASP A 10 -15.08 26.89 -36.56
C ASP A 10 -14.28 25.60 -36.79
N HIS A 11 -13.87 25.40 -38.04
CA HIS A 11 -12.97 24.31 -38.42
C HIS A 11 -11.49 24.63 -38.15
N TRP A 12 -11.18 25.85 -37.70
CA TRP A 12 -9.82 26.39 -37.64
C TRP A 12 -9.16 26.30 -36.28
N ARG A 13 -9.96 26.17 -35.21
CA ARG A 13 -9.44 25.87 -33.87
C ARG A 13 -9.25 24.36 -33.68
N LEU A 14 -8.09 24.03 -33.10
CA LEU A 14 -7.76 22.72 -32.52
C LEU A 14 -7.41 22.96 -31.05
N ALA A 15 -7.83 22.07 -30.16
CA ALA A 15 -7.41 22.09 -28.76
C ALA A 15 -5.89 21.87 -28.63
N ALA A 16 -5.34 22.19 -27.47
CA ALA A 16 -3.98 21.81 -27.13
C ALA A 16 -3.99 20.36 -26.63
N ASP A 17 -3.27 19.48 -27.31
CA ASP A 17 -3.05 18.10 -26.88
C ASP A 17 -1.60 17.97 -26.43
N ASP A 18 -1.38 17.30 -25.29
CA ASP A 18 -0.07 17.24 -24.61
C ASP A 18 0.78 16.03 -25.05
N TYR A 19 0.70 15.66 -26.33
CA TYR A 19 1.39 14.49 -26.88
C TYR A 19 2.92 14.56 -26.71
N ALA A 20 3.50 15.76 -26.73
CA ALA A 20 4.94 15.95 -26.59
C ALA A 20 5.43 15.67 -25.16
N GLN A 21 4.68 16.08 -24.14
CA GLN A 21 5.02 15.76 -22.74
C GLN A 21 4.85 14.27 -22.48
N ALA A 22 3.75 13.66 -22.97
CA ALA A 22 3.56 12.22 -22.88
C ALA A 22 4.70 11.45 -23.56
N ALA A 23 5.12 11.86 -24.76
CA ALA A 23 6.25 11.25 -25.45
C ALA A 23 7.56 11.36 -24.64
N ALA A 24 7.80 12.50 -23.99
CA ALA A 24 8.97 12.69 -23.14
C ALA A 24 8.99 11.75 -21.93
N VAL A 25 7.84 11.52 -21.29
CA VAL A 25 7.70 10.55 -20.19
C VAL A 25 8.09 9.15 -20.66
N TRP A 26 7.47 8.66 -21.74
CA TRP A 26 7.76 7.35 -22.32
C TRP A 26 9.22 7.20 -22.77
N ARG A 27 9.84 8.26 -23.31
CA ARG A 27 11.27 8.26 -23.67
C ARG A 27 12.23 8.19 -22.48
N SER A 28 11.77 8.55 -21.29
CA SER A 28 12.61 8.46 -20.09
C SER A 28 12.73 7.03 -19.57
N LEU A 29 11.74 6.18 -19.83
CA LEU A 29 11.67 4.81 -19.31
C LEU A 29 12.83 3.92 -19.77
N PRO A 30 13.26 3.91 -21.06
CA PRO A 30 14.38 3.09 -21.51
C PRO A 30 15.69 3.32 -20.73
N ALA A 31 15.96 4.55 -20.29
CA ALA A 31 17.14 4.83 -19.46
C ALA A 31 17.02 4.19 -18.07
N ARG A 32 15.82 4.24 -17.46
CA ARG A 32 15.52 3.58 -16.18
C ARG A 32 15.63 2.05 -16.32
N HIS A 33 15.08 1.47 -17.39
CA HIS A 33 15.19 0.04 -17.68
C HIS A 33 16.61 -0.40 -18.05
N GLY A 34 17.39 0.45 -18.69
CA GLY A 34 18.81 0.20 -18.98
C GLY A 34 19.62 0.06 -17.71
N THR A 35 19.40 0.94 -16.73
CA THR A 35 20.01 0.84 -15.40
C THR A 35 19.56 -0.42 -14.67
N ALA A 36 18.25 -0.75 -14.70
CA ALA A 36 17.74 -1.97 -14.08
C ALA A 36 18.34 -3.25 -14.70
N ALA A 37 18.42 -3.33 -16.04
CA ALA A 37 19.03 -4.45 -16.74
C ALA A 37 20.54 -4.57 -16.46
N GLN A 38 21.25 -3.44 -16.29
CA GLN A 38 22.65 -3.42 -15.87
C GLN A 38 22.84 -3.91 -14.43
N ILE A 39 22.01 -3.44 -13.49
CA ILE A 39 22.01 -3.91 -12.09
C ILE A 39 21.76 -5.42 -12.06
N TRP A 40 20.75 -5.89 -12.79
CA TRP A 40 20.40 -7.30 -12.89
C TRP A 40 21.55 -8.14 -13.47
N SER A 41 22.19 -7.64 -14.53
CA SER A 41 23.35 -8.30 -15.14
C SER A 41 24.58 -8.31 -14.21
N ALA A 42 24.79 -7.26 -13.41
CA ALA A 42 25.87 -7.21 -12.43
C ALA A 42 25.66 -8.19 -11.28
N ARG A 43 24.43 -8.31 -10.76
CA ARG A 43 24.07 -9.28 -9.71
C ARG A 43 24.26 -10.73 -10.16
N ALA A 44 24.15 -11.02 -11.45
CA ALA A 44 24.37 -12.35 -11.99
C ALA A 44 25.81 -12.88 -11.89
N VAL A 45 26.80 -11.98 -11.77
CA VAL A 45 28.22 -12.35 -11.62
C VAL A 45 28.51 -12.87 -10.20
N ALA A 46 27.62 -12.61 -9.23
CA ALA A 46 27.78 -13.05 -7.84
C ALA A 46 27.39 -14.51 -7.59
N VAL A 47 26.86 -15.21 -8.60
CA VAL A 47 26.45 -16.61 -8.49
C VAL A 47 27.66 -17.51 -8.71
N ASP A 48 28.06 -18.28 -7.67
CA ASP A 48 29.22 -19.18 -7.69
C ASP A 48 29.16 -20.16 -8.87
N GLU A 49 30.24 -20.25 -9.66
CA GLU A 49 30.37 -21.19 -10.80
C GLU A 49 30.18 -22.67 -10.40
N ARG A 50 30.22 -22.98 -9.10
CA ARG A 50 29.96 -24.31 -8.54
C ARG A 50 28.47 -24.62 -8.33
N TRP A 51 27.57 -23.63 -8.36
CA TRP A 51 26.14 -23.89 -8.23
C TRP A 51 25.59 -24.59 -9.49
N SER A 52 25.04 -25.78 -9.30
CA SER A 52 24.58 -26.65 -10.37
C SER A 52 23.33 -27.43 -9.94
N GLY A 53 22.70 -28.12 -10.90
CA GLY A 53 21.45 -28.85 -10.68
C GLY A 53 20.21 -28.07 -11.14
N VAL A 54 19.03 -28.59 -10.81
CA VAL A 54 17.75 -28.05 -11.30
C VAL A 54 17.53 -26.61 -10.85
N ALA A 55 17.79 -26.30 -9.58
CA ALA A 55 17.65 -24.94 -9.03
C ALA A 55 18.51 -23.91 -9.78
N ALA A 56 19.78 -24.23 -10.04
CA ALA A 56 20.67 -23.35 -10.80
C ALA A 56 20.18 -23.14 -12.25
N GLN A 57 19.65 -24.18 -12.88
CA GLN A 57 19.14 -24.13 -14.25
C GLN A 57 17.85 -23.31 -14.36
N THR A 58 16.89 -23.53 -13.46
CA THR A 58 15.62 -22.80 -13.47
C THR A 58 15.82 -21.34 -13.09
N TYR A 59 16.70 -21.04 -12.11
CA TYR A 59 17.11 -19.66 -11.82
C TYR A 59 17.75 -18.98 -13.04
N ALA A 60 18.69 -19.64 -13.73
CA ALA A 60 19.34 -19.06 -14.90
C ALA A 60 18.34 -18.80 -16.05
N ALA A 61 17.41 -19.72 -16.28
CA ALA A 61 16.34 -19.55 -17.27
C ALA A 61 15.41 -18.40 -16.91
N HIS A 62 14.97 -18.34 -15.66
CA HIS A 62 14.11 -17.29 -15.12
C HIS A 62 14.77 -15.91 -15.24
N ARG A 63 16.03 -15.80 -14.80
CA ARG A 63 16.86 -14.59 -14.93
C ARG A 63 17.01 -14.12 -16.37
N ALA A 64 17.20 -15.06 -17.31
CA ALA A 64 17.33 -14.74 -18.73
C ALA A 64 16.01 -14.24 -19.33
N ALA A 65 14.87 -14.79 -18.89
CA ALA A 65 13.55 -14.34 -19.28
C ALA A 65 13.28 -12.90 -18.81
N ILE A 66 13.54 -12.58 -17.53
CA ILE A 66 13.42 -11.20 -17.00
C ILE A 66 14.24 -10.22 -17.84
N ALA A 67 15.52 -10.55 -18.08
CA ALA A 67 16.41 -9.66 -18.82
C ALA A 67 15.93 -9.43 -20.27
N ALA A 68 15.40 -10.47 -20.93
CA ALA A 68 14.85 -10.37 -22.26
C ALA A 68 13.59 -9.50 -22.30
N ASP A 69 12.68 -9.70 -21.35
CA ASP A 69 11.39 -9.01 -21.28
C ASP A 69 11.52 -7.54 -20.85
N VAL A 70 12.38 -7.23 -19.87
CA VAL A 70 12.72 -5.83 -19.51
C VAL A 70 13.36 -5.11 -20.69
N GLY A 71 14.25 -5.78 -21.43
CA GLY A 71 14.80 -5.26 -22.68
C GLY A 71 13.76 -5.08 -23.78
N GLY A 72 12.71 -5.91 -23.80
CA GLY A 72 11.54 -5.80 -24.65
C GLY A 72 10.71 -4.56 -24.31
N CYS A 73 10.35 -4.38 -23.03
CA CYS A 73 9.61 -3.22 -22.53
C CYS A 73 10.29 -1.90 -22.92
N ALA A 74 11.63 -1.79 -22.78
CA ALA A 74 12.35 -0.59 -23.22
C ALA A 74 12.10 -0.25 -24.70
N LYS A 75 11.98 -1.24 -25.60
CA LYS A 75 11.65 -1.02 -27.01
C LYS A 75 10.19 -0.63 -27.21
N LEU A 76 9.28 -1.22 -26.45
CA LEU A 76 7.85 -0.88 -26.47
C LEU A 76 7.63 0.58 -26.03
N ALA A 77 8.31 1.04 -24.98
CA ALA A 77 8.28 2.44 -24.53
C ALA A 77 8.74 3.41 -25.63
N VAL A 78 9.84 3.11 -26.33
CA VAL A 78 10.31 3.93 -27.45
C VAL A 78 9.27 3.97 -28.57
N ARG A 79 8.65 2.83 -28.90
CA ARG A 79 7.62 2.75 -29.94
C ARG A 79 6.36 3.57 -29.59
N ILE A 80 5.95 3.58 -28.32
CA ILE A 80 4.85 4.45 -27.83
C ILE A 80 5.24 5.92 -27.95
N ALA A 81 6.45 6.28 -27.50
CA ALA A 81 6.94 7.65 -27.61
C ALA A 81 6.97 8.13 -29.06
N ASP A 82 7.54 7.36 -29.99
CA ASP A 82 7.64 7.75 -31.40
C ASP A 82 6.25 7.94 -32.03
N ALA A 83 5.27 7.10 -31.67
CA ALA A 83 3.89 7.28 -32.11
C ALA A 83 3.27 8.58 -31.57
N LEU A 84 3.56 8.93 -30.32
CA LEU A 84 3.14 10.20 -29.69
C LEU A 84 3.82 11.41 -30.35
N ASP A 85 5.08 11.33 -30.77
CA ASP A 85 5.72 12.42 -31.53
C ASP A 85 5.12 12.59 -32.91
N VAL A 86 4.73 11.50 -33.58
CA VAL A 86 3.98 11.59 -34.84
C VAL A 86 2.65 12.33 -34.61
N CYS A 87 1.93 12.03 -33.52
CA CYS A 87 0.74 12.78 -33.12
C CYS A 87 1.04 14.26 -32.86
N ALA A 88 2.08 14.55 -32.07
CA ALA A 88 2.49 15.92 -31.76
C ALA A 88 2.84 16.72 -33.02
N ALA A 89 3.65 16.14 -33.92
CA ALA A 89 4.06 16.75 -35.18
C ALA A 89 2.87 16.95 -36.13
N ALA A 90 1.97 15.96 -36.24
CA ALA A 90 0.77 16.05 -37.05
C ALA A 90 -0.19 17.15 -36.54
N SER A 91 -0.44 17.21 -35.23
CA SER A 91 -1.26 18.24 -34.60
C SER A 91 -0.66 19.64 -34.76
N ALA A 92 0.66 19.79 -34.59
CA ALA A 92 1.35 21.06 -34.82
C ALA A 92 1.29 21.51 -36.29
N ALA A 93 1.50 20.59 -37.24
CA ALA A 93 1.41 20.87 -38.67
C ALA A 93 -0.02 21.23 -39.09
N ALA A 94 -1.02 20.51 -38.59
CA ALA A 94 -2.43 20.80 -38.82
C ALA A 94 -2.79 22.20 -38.28
N ARG A 95 -2.41 22.52 -37.04
CA ARG A 95 -2.61 23.84 -36.44
C ARG A 95 -2.00 24.95 -37.29
N LYS A 96 -0.74 24.80 -37.73
CA LYS A 96 -0.06 25.78 -38.59
C LYS A 96 -0.81 25.99 -39.92
N ARG A 97 -1.28 24.92 -40.54
CA ARG A 97 -2.06 24.98 -41.80
C ARG A 97 -3.42 25.62 -41.59
N LEU A 98 -4.16 25.24 -40.55
CA LEU A 98 -5.47 25.82 -40.22
C LEU A 98 -5.36 27.34 -39.94
N VAL A 99 -4.33 27.78 -39.21
CA VAL A 99 -4.05 29.21 -39.00
C VAL A 99 -3.77 29.93 -40.31
N HIS A 100 -2.97 29.33 -41.20
CA HIS A 100 -2.66 29.91 -42.51
C HIS A 100 -3.92 30.04 -43.38
N GLU A 101 -4.74 28.99 -43.46
CA GLU A 101 -5.99 29.00 -44.23
C GLU A 101 -7.01 30.00 -43.67
N PHE A 102 -7.10 30.12 -42.34
CA PHE A 102 -7.94 31.13 -41.71
C PHE A 102 -7.45 32.56 -42.00
N ALA A 103 -6.14 32.80 -41.93
CA ALA A 103 -5.55 34.09 -42.27
C ALA A 103 -5.78 34.47 -43.74
N PHE A 104 -5.64 33.50 -44.65
CA PHE A 104 -5.98 33.66 -46.07
C PHE A 104 -7.45 34.02 -46.24
N ALA A 105 -8.38 33.24 -45.65
CA ALA A 105 -9.81 33.51 -45.72
C ALA A 105 -10.17 34.90 -45.16
N ARG A 106 -9.55 35.33 -44.06
CA ARG A 106 -9.72 36.69 -43.51
C ARG A 106 -9.22 37.78 -44.44
N SER A 107 -8.04 37.59 -45.04
CA SER A 107 -7.39 38.58 -45.90
C SER A 107 -8.13 38.86 -47.20
N VAL A 108 -8.83 37.85 -47.74
CA VAL A 108 -9.56 37.95 -49.00
C VAL A 108 -10.92 38.65 -48.82
N LEU A 109 -11.53 38.61 -47.62
CA LEU A 109 -12.99 38.80 -47.48
C LEU A 109 -13.46 39.75 -46.38
N GLY A 110 -12.64 40.01 -45.35
CA GLY A 110 -13.11 40.71 -44.15
C GLY A 110 -14.08 39.85 -43.34
N ALA A 111 -13.56 39.18 -42.32
CA ALA A 111 -14.33 38.29 -41.44
C ALA A 111 -14.49 38.88 -40.04
N ARG A 112 -15.63 38.62 -39.39
CA ARG A 112 -15.91 38.90 -37.97
C ARG A 112 -16.21 37.60 -37.24
N THR A 113 -15.76 37.46 -36.00
CA THR A 113 -16.00 36.27 -35.16
C THR A 113 -17.21 36.54 -34.27
N GLY A 114 -18.20 35.62 -34.26
CA GLY A 114 -19.35 35.64 -33.38
C GLY A 114 -18.97 35.28 -31.93
N GLY A 115 -19.82 35.65 -30.96
CA GLY A 115 -19.60 35.34 -29.54
C GLY A 115 -19.73 33.84 -29.19
N ASP A 116 -20.29 33.05 -30.09
CA ASP A 116 -20.45 31.60 -30.06
C ASP A 116 -19.29 30.84 -30.77
N GLY A 117 -18.30 31.56 -31.29
CA GLY A 117 -17.15 31.00 -32.01
C GLY A 117 -17.37 30.83 -33.52
N SER A 118 -18.55 31.13 -34.06
CA SER A 118 -18.78 31.08 -35.50
C SER A 118 -18.00 32.17 -36.25
N VAL A 119 -17.65 31.93 -37.51
CA VAL A 119 -16.94 32.92 -38.34
C VAL A 119 -17.89 33.41 -39.42
N VAL A 120 -18.13 34.73 -39.45
CA VAL A 120 -18.98 35.39 -40.44
C VAL A 120 -18.11 36.12 -41.44
N PHE A 121 -18.24 35.78 -42.72
CA PHE A 121 -17.55 36.44 -43.84
C PHE A 121 -18.49 37.41 -44.57
N ALA A 122 -18.04 38.65 -44.80
CA ALA A 122 -18.80 39.66 -45.55
C ALA A 122 -18.51 39.56 -47.06
N MET A 123 -19.38 38.90 -47.83
CA MET A 123 -19.14 38.68 -49.26
C MET A 123 -19.52 39.92 -50.10
N ARG A 124 -18.60 40.36 -50.94
CA ARG A 124 -18.71 41.52 -51.84
C ARG A 124 -18.92 41.10 -53.30
N SER A 125 -18.57 39.85 -53.66
CA SER A 125 -18.73 39.29 -55.01
C SER A 125 -19.02 37.76 -55.04
N PRO A 126 -19.44 37.15 -56.15
CA PRO A 126 -19.50 35.68 -56.30
C PRO A 126 -18.14 34.97 -56.25
N LEU A 127 -17.04 35.66 -56.62
CA LEU A 127 -15.67 35.13 -56.50
C LEU A 127 -15.28 34.96 -55.02
N ASP A 128 -15.86 35.78 -54.15
CA ASP A 128 -15.64 35.73 -52.70
C ASP A 128 -16.22 34.44 -52.09
N THR A 129 -17.39 34.01 -52.57
CA THR A 129 -18.04 32.76 -52.13
C THR A 129 -17.20 31.53 -52.49
N ALA A 130 -16.66 31.48 -53.71
CA ALA A 130 -15.79 30.40 -54.15
C ALA A 130 -14.47 30.36 -53.34
N GLY A 131 -13.94 31.52 -52.97
CA GLY A 131 -12.76 31.65 -52.11
C GLY A 131 -12.96 31.12 -50.68
N VAL A 132 -14.09 31.47 -50.02
CA VAL A 132 -14.46 30.91 -48.70
C VAL A 132 -14.60 29.40 -48.79
N GLN A 133 -15.38 28.91 -49.76
CA GLN A 133 -15.65 27.49 -49.92
C GLN A 133 -14.35 26.71 -50.13
N ALA A 134 -13.45 27.21 -50.97
CA ALA A 134 -12.15 26.59 -51.18
C ALA A 134 -11.28 26.57 -49.91
N ALA A 135 -11.29 27.63 -49.10
CA ALA A 135 -10.60 27.64 -47.81
C ALA A 135 -11.22 26.63 -46.84
N VAL A 136 -12.55 26.60 -46.69
CA VAL A 136 -13.26 25.62 -45.84
C VAL A 136 -12.98 24.18 -46.29
N THR A 137 -12.97 23.90 -47.60
CA THR A 137 -12.60 22.58 -48.14
C THR A 137 -11.16 22.21 -47.75
N ARG A 138 -10.21 23.15 -47.78
CA ARG A 138 -8.83 22.90 -47.30
C ARG A 138 -8.78 22.68 -45.79
N ALA A 139 -9.61 23.37 -44.99
CA ALA A 139 -9.80 23.11 -43.55
C ALA A 139 -10.15 21.65 -43.28
N ILE A 140 -11.18 21.19 -43.98
CA ILE A 140 -11.75 19.87 -43.82
C ILE A 140 -10.69 18.83 -44.21
N ALA A 141 -10.00 19.02 -45.33
CA ALA A 141 -8.92 18.13 -45.75
C ALA A 141 -7.76 18.06 -44.74
N VAL A 142 -7.39 19.18 -44.12
CA VAL A 142 -6.37 19.20 -43.04
C VAL A 142 -6.85 18.40 -41.82
N ARG A 143 -8.11 18.57 -41.41
CA ARG A 143 -8.70 17.82 -40.29
C ARG A 143 -8.82 16.33 -40.60
N GLU A 144 -9.29 15.94 -41.78
CA GLU A 144 -9.36 14.54 -42.22
C GLU A 144 -7.98 13.88 -42.27
N SER A 145 -6.96 14.61 -42.71
CA SER A 145 -5.57 14.12 -42.69
C SER A 145 -5.06 13.93 -41.26
N LEU A 146 -5.35 14.87 -40.36
CA LEU A 146 -5.00 14.76 -38.94
C LEU A 146 -5.70 13.55 -38.32
N SER A 147 -7.01 13.42 -38.50
CA SER A 147 -7.81 12.31 -37.97
C SER A 147 -7.31 10.95 -38.45
N ARG A 148 -6.92 10.80 -39.72
CA ARG A 148 -6.31 9.56 -40.22
C ARG A 148 -4.99 9.25 -39.52
N THR A 149 -4.14 10.25 -39.33
CA THR A 149 -2.84 10.09 -38.67
C THR A 149 -3.02 9.69 -37.20
N LEU A 150 -3.89 10.40 -36.47
CA LEU A 150 -4.19 10.10 -35.06
C LEU A 150 -4.83 8.71 -34.90
N ALA A 151 -5.74 8.32 -35.80
CA ALA A 151 -6.34 6.99 -35.77
C ALA A 151 -5.32 5.88 -36.06
N GLU A 152 -4.36 6.11 -36.96
CA GLU A 152 -3.28 5.17 -37.22
C GLU A 152 -2.36 5.03 -36.01
N GLN A 153 -1.90 6.15 -35.44
CA GLN A 153 -1.02 6.12 -34.26
C GLN A 153 -1.74 5.58 -33.02
N SER A 154 -3.04 5.84 -32.86
CA SER A 154 -3.85 5.24 -31.80
C SER A 154 -3.81 3.71 -31.87
N ARG A 155 -3.97 3.09 -33.07
CA ARG A 155 -3.83 1.63 -33.21
C ARG A 155 -2.41 1.14 -32.87
N VAL A 156 -1.38 1.90 -33.24
CA VAL A 156 0.01 1.57 -32.90
C VAL A 156 0.19 1.58 -31.38
N ILE A 157 -0.24 2.65 -30.70
CA ILE A 157 -0.16 2.81 -29.25
C ILE A 157 -0.94 1.68 -28.56
N THR A 158 -2.22 1.47 -28.90
CA THR A 158 -3.04 0.42 -28.30
C THR A 158 -2.42 -0.97 -28.46
N SER A 159 -1.94 -1.31 -29.65
CA SER A 159 -1.29 -2.63 -29.86
C SER A 159 0.03 -2.78 -29.10
N THR A 160 0.77 -1.68 -28.91
CA THR A 160 2.05 -1.69 -28.17
C THR A 160 1.83 -1.74 -26.67
N VAL A 161 0.83 -1.02 -26.16
CA VAL A 161 0.40 -1.10 -24.75
C VAL A 161 -0.10 -2.49 -24.41
N ALA A 162 -0.91 -3.12 -25.28
CA ALA A 162 -1.33 -4.50 -25.07
C ALA A 162 -0.16 -5.52 -25.06
N GLU A 163 0.94 -5.21 -25.73
CA GLU A 163 2.16 -6.03 -25.66
C GLU A 163 2.91 -5.82 -24.34
N TRP A 164 2.99 -4.56 -23.88
CA TRP A 164 3.55 -4.21 -22.57
C TRP A 164 2.77 -4.88 -21.44
N GLU A 165 1.44 -4.78 -21.47
CA GLU A 165 0.55 -5.39 -20.48
C GLU A 165 0.76 -6.91 -20.42
N ARG A 166 0.88 -7.59 -21.55
CA ARG A 166 1.19 -9.04 -21.55
C ARG A 166 2.49 -9.38 -20.83
N VAL A 167 3.54 -8.58 -21.04
CA VAL A 167 4.81 -8.76 -20.34
C VAL A 167 4.61 -8.50 -18.84
N ALA A 168 3.99 -7.39 -18.47
CA ALA A 168 3.70 -7.06 -17.07
C ALA A 168 2.90 -8.19 -16.38
N THR A 169 1.85 -8.70 -17.03
CA THR A 169 1.05 -9.83 -16.52
C THR A 169 1.89 -11.09 -16.32
N SER A 170 2.82 -11.41 -17.23
CA SER A 170 3.67 -12.59 -17.09
C SER A 170 4.63 -12.53 -15.90
N TRP A 171 4.93 -11.32 -15.42
CA TRP A 171 5.81 -11.06 -14.30
C TRP A 171 5.08 -10.68 -13.01
N ARG A 172 3.74 -10.56 -13.06
CA ARG A 172 2.92 -10.11 -11.92
C ARG A 172 3.15 -10.97 -10.68
N SER A 173 3.08 -12.30 -10.82
CA SER A 173 3.29 -13.21 -9.67
C SER A 173 4.69 -13.06 -9.06
N ALA A 174 5.74 -12.91 -9.88
CA ALA A 174 7.10 -12.73 -9.40
C ALA A 174 7.29 -11.37 -8.70
N ALA A 175 6.61 -10.32 -9.17
CA ALA A 175 6.61 -9.02 -8.51
C ALA A 175 5.84 -9.03 -7.18
N MET A 176 4.83 -9.90 -7.08
CA MET A 176 4.04 -10.18 -5.86
C MET A 176 4.72 -11.22 -4.95
N GLY A 177 6.04 -11.35 -4.98
CA GLY A 177 6.77 -12.25 -4.08
C GLY A 177 6.62 -13.76 -4.35
N VAL A 178 5.76 -14.21 -5.28
CA VAL A 178 5.60 -15.65 -5.56
C VAL A 178 6.87 -16.23 -6.15
N GLU A 179 7.37 -17.32 -5.56
CA GLU A 179 8.57 -17.98 -6.09
C GLU A 179 8.31 -18.54 -7.50
N THR A 180 9.17 -18.15 -8.44
CA THR A 180 8.99 -18.41 -9.88
C THR A 180 10.14 -19.19 -10.51
N PHE A 181 11.06 -19.68 -9.69
CA PHE A 181 12.08 -20.68 -10.03
C PHE A 181 12.14 -21.74 -8.93
N THR A 182 12.91 -22.80 -9.14
CA THR A 182 13.04 -23.85 -8.13
C THR A 182 14.11 -23.46 -7.12
N ALA A 183 13.73 -23.16 -5.87
CA ALA A 183 14.68 -23.04 -4.78
C ALA A 183 15.48 -24.35 -4.57
N PRO A 184 16.72 -24.25 -4.05
CA PRO A 184 17.35 -25.38 -3.38
C PRO A 184 16.44 -25.92 -2.27
N ALA A 185 16.36 -27.24 -2.12
CA ALA A 185 15.61 -27.83 -1.01
C ALA A 185 16.16 -27.35 0.34
N ASP A 186 15.27 -27.24 1.33
CA ASP A 186 15.65 -26.76 2.64
C ASP A 186 16.72 -27.64 3.28
N PRO A 187 17.70 -27.00 3.94
CA PRO A 187 18.76 -27.73 4.60
C PRO A 187 18.22 -28.52 5.81
N LEU A 188 18.87 -29.64 6.13
CA LEU A 188 18.70 -30.25 7.45
C LEU A 188 19.44 -29.41 8.49
N GLY A 189 18.70 -28.56 9.20
CA GLY A 189 19.20 -27.62 10.20
C GLY A 189 20.00 -26.44 9.61
N THR A 190 20.52 -25.58 10.48
CA THR A 190 21.13 -24.32 10.04
C THR A 190 22.40 -24.49 9.22
N GLN A 191 22.39 -23.96 7.99
CA GLN A 191 23.53 -23.89 7.09
C GLN A 191 23.99 -22.46 6.88
N ILE A 192 25.31 -22.28 6.72
CA ILE A 192 25.93 -20.97 6.50
C ILE A 192 26.85 -21.04 5.29
N LEU A 193 26.61 -20.13 4.35
CA LEU A 193 27.38 -19.99 3.14
C LEU A 193 27.96 -18.58 3.04
N ARG A 194 29.28 -18.47 2.94
CA ARG A 194 29.97 -17.19 2.75
C ARG A 194 30.16 -16.92 1.27
N MET A 195 29.71 -15.76 0.82
CA MET A 195 29.79 -15.28 -0.55
C MET A 195 30.43 -13.89 -0.57
N GLY A 196 31.76 -13.83 -0.62
CA GLY A 196 32.49 -12.55 -0.59
C GLY A 196 32.25 -11.79 0.71
N ASP A 197 31.66 -10.60 0.60
CA ASP A 197 31.26 -9.70 1.70
C ASP A 197 29.87 -10.03 2.28
N ARG A 198 29.18 -11.05 1.75
CA ARG A 198 27.88 -11.50 2.21
C ARG A 198 27.91 -12.87 2.85
N VAL A 199 26.94 -13.11 3.73
CA VAL A 199 26.69 -14.41 4.32
C VAL A 199 25.23 -14.76 4.15
N VAL A 200 24.97 -15.95 3.62
CA VAL A 200 23.65 -16.56 3.55
C VAL A 200 23.52 -17.56 4.69
N ILE A 201 22.48 -17.42 5.49
CA ILE A 201 22.13 -18.32 6.59
C ILE A 201 20.76 -18.92 6.25
N SER A 202 20.67 -20.24 6.25
CA SER A 202 19.44 -20.96 5.96
C SER A 202 19.08 -21.87 7.12
N THR A 203 17.87 -21.81 7.67
CA THR A 203 17.55 -22.48 8.94
C THR A 203 16.88 -23.85 8.78
N GLY A 204 16.01 -24.04 7.77
CA GLY A 204 15.55 -25.38 7.38
C GLY A 204 14.06 -25.45 7.08
N GLY A 205 13.47 -26.63 7.31
CA GLY A 205 12.02 -26.82 7.24
C GLY A 205 11.48 -27.13 8.63
N GLY A 206 11.04 -26.11 9.35
CA GLY A 206 10.36 -26.12 10.64
C GLY A 206 10.42 -24.74 11.29
N ASP A 207 9.51 -24.47 12.22
CA ASP A 207 9.37 -23.17 12.91
C ASP A 207 10.66 -22.74 13.61
N ASP A 208 11.37 -21.79 13.00
CA ASP A 208 12.70 -21.33 13.38
C ASP A 208 12.66 -19.94 14.01
N GLN A 209 13.51 -19.75 15.03
CA GLN A 209 13.74 -18.43 15.64
C GLN A 209 15.15 -17.94 15.34
N VAL A 210 15.24 -16.81 14.63
CA VAL A 210 16.48 -16.11 14.30
C VAL A 210 16.53 -14.78 15.03
N ARG A 211 17.61 -14.54 15.76
CA ARG A 211 17.86 -13.25 16.40
C ARG A 211 19.17 -12.65 15.93
N ILE A 212 19.13 -11.40 15.49
CA ILE A 212 20.27 -10.64 14.99
C ILE A 212 20.51 -9.46 15.92
N HIS A 213 21.75 -9.27 16.38
CA HIS A 213 22.12 -8.11 17.22
C HIS A 213 23.59 -7.73 17.05
N VAL A 214 23.96 -6.53 17.48
CA VAL A 214 25.35 -6.11 17.56
C VAL A 214 25.94 -6.49 18.92
N ASP A 215 27.09 -7.13 18.93
CA ASP A 215 27.88 -7.29 20.16
C ASP A 215 28.48 -5.93 20.56
N PRO A 216 28.10 -5.36 21.71
CA PRO A 216 28.49 -4.00 22.08
C PRO A 216 29.99 -3.87 22.42
N ALA A 217 30.68 -4.97 22.72
CA ALA A 217 32.11 -4.94 23.05
C ALA A 217 32.98 -4.97 21.79
N THR A 218 32.49 -5.58 20.71
CA THR A 218 33.27 -5.84 19.50
C THR A 218 32.75 -5.13 18.25
N GLY A 219 31.50 -4.66 18.27
CA GLY A 219 30.79 -4.14 17.10
C GLY A 219 30.46 -5.21 16.06
N GLN A 220 30.69 -6.50 16.37
CA GLN A 220 30.38 -7.59 15.46
C GLN A 220 28.88 -7.85 15.41
N GLN A 221 28.37 -8.16 14.23
CA GLN A 221 27.02 -8.69 14.09
C GLN A 221 26.99 -10.12 14.62
N VAL A 222 25.96 -10.46 15.38
CA VAL A 222 25.74 -11.76 15.99
C VAL A 222 24.40 -12.29 15.50
N VAL A 223 24.42 -13.49 14.93
CA VAL A 223 23.21 -14.22 14.54
C VAL A 223 23.06 -15.44 15.42
N VAL A 224 21.88 -15.63 16.00
CA VAL A 224 21.50 -16.80 16.80
C VAL A 224 20.35 -17.49 16.09
N ALA A 225 20.52 -18.76 15.71
CA ALA A 225 19.51 -19.58 15.03
C ALA A 225 19.80 -21.08 15.24
N GLY A 226 18.79 -21.93 15.27
CA GLY A 226 18.96 -23.40 15.37
C GLY A 226 19.82 -23.87 16.56
N GLY A 227 19.83 -23.12 17.66
CA GLY A 227 20.69 -23.35 18.84
C GLY A 227 22.17 -22.98 18.68
N GLY A 228 22.57 -22.45 17.52
CA GLY A 228 23.90 -21.93 17.23
C GLY A 228 24.03 -20.43 17.41
N LEU A 229 25.27 -19.94 17.48
CA LEU A 229 25.62 -18.52 17.52
C LEU A 229 26.80 -18.27 16.60
N TRP A 230 26.68 -17.28 15.71
CA TRP A 230 27.70 -16.92 14.73
C TRP A 230 27.98 -15.44 14.76
N ARG A 231 29.25 -15.08 14.53
CA ARG A 231 29.74 -13.69 14.59
C ARG A 231 30.31 -13.28 13.25
N PHE A 232 29.97 -12.08 12.83
CA PHE A 232 30.38 -11.51 11.56
C PHE A 232 30.90 -10.08 11.76
N PRO A 233 31.87 -9.63 10.96
CA PRO A 233 32.28 -8.22 10.92
C PRO A 233 31.08 -7.28 10.73
N ALA A 234 31.17 -6.07 11.28
CA ALA A 234 30.10 -5.06 11.29
C ALA A 234 29.52 -4.75 9.90
N GLU A 235 30.33 -4.85 8.84
CA GLU A 235 29.96 -4.50 7.45
C GLU A 235 29.46 -5.70 6.62
N THR A 236 29.28 -6.86 7.23
CA THR A 236 28.91 -8.07 6.49
C THR A 236 27.44 -7.99 6.11
N GLY A 237 27.12 -8.07 4.82
CA GLY A 237 25.71 -8.18 4.40
C GLY A 237 25.15 -9.54 4.79
N LEU A 238 23.97 -9.58 5.40
CA LEU A 238 23.34 -10.82 5.83
C LEU A 238 22.12 -11.12 4.97
N VAL A 239 22.02 -12.38 4.54
CA VAL A 239 20.83 -12.94 3.91
C VAL A 239 20.34 -14.08 4.79
N ILE A 240 19.12 -13.99 5.30
CA ILE A 240 18.47 -15.03 6.10
C ILE A 240 17.38 -15.67 5.24
N ARG A 241 17.37 -17.00 5.16
CA ARG A 241 16.31 -17.80 4.53
C ARG A 241 15.78 -18.77 5.56
N THR A 242 14.55 -18.58 6.02
CA THR A 242 14.06 -19.42 7.12
C THR A 242 13.53 -20.75 6.61
N GLY A 243 12.77 -20.74 5.50
CA GLY A 243 12.41 -21.93 4.73
C GLY A 243 10.94 -22.27 4.93
N ALA A 244 10.61 -23.54 5.19
CA ALA A 244 9.23 -23.91 5.52
C ALA A 244 9.00 -23.86 7.04
N GLY A 245 7.77 -23.57 7.48
CA GLY A 245 7.42 -23.43 8.90
C GLY A 245 7.02 -22.01 9.24
N ASP A 246 6.43 -21.82 10.41
CA ASP A 246 6.06 -20.47 10.88
C ASP A 246 7.28 -19.86 11.59
N ASP A 247 8.06 -19.05 10.88
CA ASP A 247 9.37 -18.59 11.33
C ASP A 247 9.32 -17.19 11.98
N THR A 248 10.36 -16.86 12.74
CA THR A 248 10.51 -15.53 13.33
C THR A 248 11.95 -15.04 13.24
N VAL A 249 12.15 -13.91 12.58
CA VAL A 249 13.41 -13.18 12.49
C VAL A 249 13.27 -11.85 13.21
N THR A 250 14.01 -11.68 14.31
CA THR A 250 14.05 -10.43 15.08
C THR A 250 15.43 -9.78 14.97
N VAL A 251 15.45 -8.51 14.62
CA VAL A 251 16.66 -7.69 14.52
C VAL A 251 16.65 -6.68 15.65
N ALA A 252 17.74 -6.63 16.42
CA ALA A 252 17.88 -5.66 17.49
C ALA A 252 18.22 -4.27 16.91
N PRO A 253 17.80 -3.18 17.59
CA PRO A 253 18.13 -1.82 17.20
C PRO A 253 19.64 -1.59 17.01
N GLY A 254 20.00 -0.67 16.10
CA GLY A 254 21.39 -0.31 15.81
C GLY A 254 22.08 -1.21 14.77
N ILE A 255 21.35 -2.08 14.10
CA ILE A 255 21.85 -2.83 12.94
C ILE A 255 21.76 -1.93 11.70
N HIS A 256 22.90 -1.36 11.30
CA HIS A 256 22.99 -0.42 10.17
C HIS A 256 23.50 -1.06 8.86
N VAL A 257 23.43 -2.40 8.76
CA VAL A 257 23.75 -3.08 7.50
C VAL A 257 22.47 -3.53 6.81
N ARG A 258 22.46 -3.45 5.47
CA ARG A 258 21.38 -4.02 4.68
C ARG A 258 21.26 -5.53 4.96
N LEU A 259 20.08 -5.92 5.40
CA LEU A 259 19.62 -7.28 5.55
C LEU A 259 18.82 -7.70 4.30
N THR A 260 18.75 -9.00 4.07
CA THR A 260 17.78 -9.59 3.15
C THR A 260 17.14 -10.78 3.84
N LEU A 261 15.88 -10.66 4.20
CA LEU A 261 15.13 -11.68 4.95
C LEU A 261 14.13 -12.34 4.00
N LEU A 262 14.12 -13.67 4.00
CA LEU A 262 13.18 -14.47 3.23
C LEU A 262 12.52 -15.45 4.21
N GLY A 263 11.21 -15.32 4.38
CA GLY A 263 10.36 -16.21 5.18
C GLY A 263 10.30 -17.59 4.54
N GLY A 264 9.47 -17.75 3.52
CA GLY A 264 9.36 -18.98 2.75
C GLY A 264 7.94 -19.49 2.75
N ASP A 265 7.72 -20.72 3.21
CA ASP A 265 6.37 -21.29 3.33
C ASP A 265 5.95 -21.26 4.81
N GLY A 266 4.86 -20.58 5.16
CA GLY A 266 4.36 -20.54 6.54
C GLY A 266 3.93 -19.13 6.93
N ALA A 267 3.43 -18.95 8.15
CA ALA A 267 3.08 -17.63 8.66
C ALA A 267 4.29 -17.00 9.36
N ASP A 268 5.09 -16.25 8.62
CA ASP A 268 6.39 -15.75 9.05
C ASP A 268 6.32 -14.38 9.73
N ARG A 269 7.30 -14.10 10.60
CA ARG A 269 7.51 -12.79 11.23
C ARG A 269 8.90 -12.27 10.94
N LEU A 270 8.99 -11.23 10.14
CA LEU A 270 10.26 -10.65 9.71
C LEU A 270 10.36 -9.20 10.19
N GLY A 271 11.33 -8.90 11.04
CA GLY A 271 11.68 -7.54 11.45
C GLY A 271 13.03 -7.11 10.87
N GLY A 272 13.05 -5.94 10.22
CA GLY A 272 14.24 -5.28 9.71
C GLY A 272 15.00 -4.47 10.77
N GLY A 273 16.07 -3.82 10.33
CA GLY A 273 16.98 -3.01 11.15
C GLY A 273 16.84 -1.51 10.90
N ASP A 274 17.96 -0.79 10.98
CA ASP A 274 18.03 0.66 10.80
C ASP A 274 18.58 1.08 9.42
N ALA A 275 18.77 0.11 8.53
CA ALA A 275 19.30 0.32 7.19
C ALA A 275 18.23 -0.03 6.17
N ALA A 276 18.41 0.46 4.95
CA ALA A 276 17.60 0.06 3.80
C ALA A 276 17.69 -1.46 3.59
N ASP A 277 16.69 -2.20 4.04
CA ASP A 277 16.59 -3.65 4.09
C ASP A 277 15.74 -4.20 2.94
N ALA A 278 15.63 -5.53 2.88
CA ALA A 278 14.72 -6.18 1.95
C ALA A 278 14.08 -7.39 2.62
N LEU A 279 12.76 -7.38 2.80
CA LEU A 279 12.01 -8.44 3.47
C LEU A 279 11.00 -9.04 2.49
N PHE A 280 10.95 -10.36 2.44
CA PHE A 280 10.04 -11.13 1.59
C PHE A 280 9.37 -12.21 2.43
N GLY A 281 8.06 -12.11 2.66
CA GLY A 281 7.28 -13.14 3.37
C GLY A 281 7.18 -14.43 2.55
N LEU A 282 6.83 -14.25 1.27
CA LEU A 282 6.68 -15.28 0.24
C LEU A 282 5.33 -16.00 0.29
N ALA A 283 5.14 -17.08 1.03
CA ALA A 283 3.90 -17.84 1.02
C ALA A 283 3.39 -18.09 2.43
N GLY A 284 2.14 -17.74 2.68
CA GLY A 284 1.48 -17.81 3.98
C GLY A 284 1.05 -16.41 4.43
N ASN A 285 0.49 -16.32 5.63
CA ASN A 285 -0.01 -15.04 6.15
C ASN A 285 1.09 -14.41 6.99
N ASP A 286 1.85 -13.50 6.39
CA ASP A 286 3.11 -13.01 6.91
C ASP A 286 2.95 -11.68 7.64
N TYR A 287 3.88 -11.42 8.54
CA TYR A 287 4.05 -10.14 9.21
C TYR A 287 5.44 -9.58 8.94
N LEU A 288 5.49 -8.44 8.28
CA LEU A 288 6.72 -7.75 7.92
C LEU A 288 6.75 -6.36 8.57
N ASP A 289 7.88 -6.04 9.19
CA ASP A 289 8.18 -4.73 9.76
C ASP A 289 9.56 -4.29 9.24
N GLY A 290 9.62 -3.24 8.42
CA GLY A 290 10.85 -2.73 7.81
C GLY A 290 11.80 -2.12 8.84
N GLY A 291 11.26 -1.48 9.87
CA GLY A 291 12.02 -0.79 10.88
C GLY A 291 12.34 0.64 10.47
N ARG A 292 13.63 0.97 10.29
CA ARG A 292 14.04 2.29 9.80
C ARG A 292 14.91 2.13 8.56
N GLY A 293 14.86 3.12 7.69
CA GLY A 293 15.60 3.13 6.44
C GLY A 293 14.65 2.95 5.27
N ASP A 294 15.17 3.10 4.05
CA ASP A 294 14.36 2.98 2.84
C ASP A 294 14.24 1.50 2.45
N ASP A 295 13.15 0.85 2.85
CA ASP A 295 13.00 -0.60 2.83
C ASP A 295 12.25 -1.12 1.59
N ASP A 296 12.65 -2.31 1.13
CA ASP A 296 11.95 -3.07 0.09
C ASP A 296 11.16 -4.23 0.74
N LEU A 297 9.83 -4.11 0.85
CA LEU A 297 8.97 -5.08 1.55
C LEU A 297 7.96 -5.73 0.60
N ALA A 298 7.85 -7.06 0.65
CA ALA A 298 6.82 -7.81 -0.06
C ALA A 298 6.22 -8.91 0.82
N GLY A 299 4.91 -8.85 1.07
CA GLY A 299 4.16 -9.87 1.79
C GLY A 299 4.22 -11.21 1.05
N GLY A 300 3.66 -11.25 -0.15
CA GLY A 300 3.70 -12.41 -1.01
C GLY A 300 2.31 -12.98 -1.26
N ALA A 301 2.10 -14.24 -0.90
CA ALA A 301 0.84 -14.94 -1.10
C ALA A 301 0.22 -15.31 0.25
N GLY A 302 -0.89 -14.67 0.59
CA GLY A 302 -1.61 -14.87 1.84
C GLY A 302 -2.27 -13.56 2.26
N ASN A 303 -2.85 -13.54 3.45
CA ASN A 303 -3.33 -12.28 4.02
C ASN A 303 -2.22 -11.70 4.88
N ASP A 304 -1.46 -10.75 4.34
CA ASP A 304 -0.24 -10.25 4.94
C ASP A 304 -0.48 -8.95 5.72
N ALA A 305 0.40 -8.67 6.68
CA ALA A 305 0.46 -7.41 7.41
C ALA A 305 1.86 -6.81 7.26
N VAL A 306 1.99 -5.76 6.45
CA VAL A 306 3.28 -5.19 6.07
C VAL A 306 3.37 -3.72 6.49
N TYR A 307 4.44 -3.37 7.20
CA TYR A 307 4.71 -2.04 7.73
C TYR A 307 6.09 -1.56 7.25
N GLY A 308 6.13 -0.47 6.48
CA GLY A 308 7.37 0.23 6.11
C GLY A 308 8.02 0.91 7.30
N LEU A 309 7.21 1.65 8.06
CA LEU A 309 7.62 2.49 9.18
C LEU A 309 8.43 3.70 8.72
N ALA A 310 9.72 3.84 9.07
CA ALA A 310 10.41 5.12 8.91
C ALA A 310 11.41 5.09 7.76
N GLY A 311 11.12 5.76 6.65
CA GLY A 311 11.97 5.83 5.47
C GLY A 311 11.13 6.03 4.22
N ASP A 312 11.78 6.15 3.05
CA ASP A 312 11.04 6.13 1.78
C ASP A 312 10.88 4.66 1.33
N ASP A 313 9.76 4.04 1.69
CA ASP A 313 9.57 2.59 1.61
C ASP A 313 8.86 2.14 0.33
N ALA A 314 9.16 0.91 -0.10
CA ALA A 314 8.44 0.21 -1.15
C ALA A 314 7.72 -1.01 -0.56
N VAL A 315 6.41 -0.88 -0.37
CA VAL A 315 5.54 -1.87 0.28
C VAL A 315 4.65 -2.54 -0.76
N VAL A 316 4.70 -3.87 -0.84
CA VAL A 316 3.86 -4.68 -1.73
C VAL A 316 3.13 -5.76 -0.92
N GLY A 317 1.81 -5.84 -1.04
CA GLY A 317 1.01 -6.92 -0.43
C GLY A 317 1.21 -8.21 -1.20
N GLY A 318 0.63 -8.28 -2.40
CA GLY A 318 0.80 -9.40 -3.31
C GLY A 318 -0.54 -10.03 -3.66
N THR A 319 -0.77 -11.27 -3.24
CA THR A 319 -2.07 -11.92 -3.43
C THR A 319 -2.71 -12.25 -2.10
N GLY A 320 -3.99 -11.92 -1.94
CA GLY A 320 -4.73 -12.14 -0.71
C GLY A 320 -5.18 -10.81 -0.13
N ARG A 321 -5.76 -10.80 1.06
CA ARG A 321 -6.31 -9.57 1.64
C ARG A 321 -5.33 -8.98 2.61
N ASP A 322 -4.61 -7.98 2.13
CA ASP A 322 -3.46 -7.46 2.83
C ASP A 322 -3.81 -6.21 3.64
N TYR A 323 -3.04 -6.00 4.71
CA TYR A 323 -2.96 -4.75 5.44
C TYR A 323 -1.58 -4.15 5.22
N LEU A 324 -1.51 -2.99 4.58
CA LEU A 324 -0.27 -2.35 4.17
C LEU A 324 -0.19 -0.93 4.69
N GLU A 325 0.93 -0.59 5.31
CA GLU A 325 1.22 0.75 5.80
C GLU A 325 2.61 1.20 5.37
N GLY A 326 2.69 2.34 4.66
CA GLY A 326 3.96 2.99 4.31
C GLY A 326 4.67 3.49 5.56
N GLY A 327 4.04 4.44 6.26
CA GLY A 327 4.55 4.93 7.53
C GLY A 327 4.97 6.39 7.41
N ALA A 328 6.26 6.69 7.57
CA ALA A 328 6.80 8.03 7.54
C ALA A 328 7.89 8.16 6.48
N GLY A 329 7.60 8.89 5.41
CA GLY A 329 8.48 9.11 4.28
C GLY A 329 7.67 9.29 3.01
N SER A 330 8.31 9.24 1.86
CA SER A 330 7.63 9.24 0.57
C SER A 330 7.50 7.81 0.05
N ASP A 331 6.40 7.16 0.41
CA ASP A 331 6.26 5.73 0.25
C ASP A 331 5.61 5.33 -1.08
N THR A 332 5.84 4.10 -1.49
CA THR A 332 5.10 3.43 -2.56
C THR A 332 4.43 2.19 -2.00
N VAL A 333 3.10 2.22 -1.93
CA VAL A 333 2.28 1.14 -1.35
C VAL A 333 1.41 0.51 -2.43
N LEU A 334 1.58 -0.79 -2.67
CA LEU A 334 0.88 -1.55 -3.72
C LEU A 334 0.14 -2.73 -3.09
N GLY A 335 -1.20 -2.74 -3.15
CA GLY A 335 -2.07 -3.79 -2.60
C GLY A 335 -1.86 -5.11 -3.33
N GLY A 336 -2.44 -5.22 -4.52
CA GLY A 336 -2.22 -6.36 -5.40
C GLY A 336 -3.52 -7.01 -5.83
N ASP A 337 -3.68 -8.29 -5.51
CA ASP A 337 -4.88 -9.08 -5.82
C ASP A 337 -5.75 -9.28 -4.58
N GLU A 338 -7.06 -9.10 -4.72
CA GLU A 338 -8.08 -9.12 -3.66
C GLU A 338 -8.24 -7.79 -2.91
N ALA A 339 -9.09 -7.78 -1.89
CA ALA A 339 -9.52 -6.55 -1.22
C ALA A 339 -8.56 -6.18 -0.09
N ASP A 340 -7.82 -5.10 -0.31
CA ASP A 340 -6.73 -4.65 0.56
C ASP A 340 -7.10 -3.43 1.40
N VAL A 341 -6.38 -3.24 2.50
CA VAL A 341 -6.38 -2.02 3.30
C VAL A 341 -5.01 -1.38 3.20
N LEU A 342 -4.95 -0.17 2.64
CA LEU A 342 -3.70 0.53 2.37
C LEU A 342 -3.64 1.87 3.10
N SER A 343 -2.51 2.17 3.72
CA SER A 343 -2.22 3.46 4.36
C SER A 343 -0.91 4.03 3.82
N GLY A 344 -0.92 5.29 3.36
CA GLY A 344 0.30 6.02 3.01
C GLY A 344 1.07 6.44 4.26
N GLY A 345 0.38 7.16 5.14
CA GLY A 345 0.95 7.61 6.41
C GLY A 345 1.35 9.08 6.36
N LEU A 346 2.60 9.40 6.67
CA LEU A 346 3.16 10.74 6.67
C LEU A 346 4.10 10.92 5.48
N GLY A 347 3.88 11.96 4.68
CA GLY A 347 4.74 12.32 3.55
C GLY A 347 4.00 12.22 2.23
N ASP A 348 4.71 12.42 1.11
CA ASP A 348 4.07 12.45 -0.22
C ASP A 348 4.08 11.05 -0.83
N ASP A 349 2.96 10.33 -0.71
CA ASP A 349 2.90 8.89 -1.01
C ASP A 349 2.35 8.56 -2.40
N ARG A 350 2.65 7.34 -2.87
CA ARG A 350 2.04 6.71 -4.05
C ARG A 350 1.37 5.41 -3.67
N ILE A 351 0.06 5.36 -3.84
CA ILE A 351 -0.75 4.21 -3.41
C ILE A 351 -1.49 3.62 -4.61
N SER A 352 -1.47 2.30 -4.75
CA SER A 352 -2.28 1.57 -5.73
C SER A 352 -2.98 0.40 -5.04
N GLY A 353 -4.32 0.37 -5.07
CA GLY A 353 -5.11 -0.74 -4.55
C GLY A 353 -4.88 -2.01 -5.37
N GLY A 354 -5.09 -1.93 -6.69
CA GLY A 354 -4.76 -3.02 -7.60
C GLY A 354 -6.02 -3.65 -8.17
N THR A 355 -6.34 -4.88 -7.78
CA THR A 355 -7.59 -5.54 -8.17
C THR A 355 -8.31 -6.01 -6.92
N GLY A 356 -9.53 -5.58 -6.69
CA GLY A 356 -10.21 -5.83 -5.43
C GLY A 356 -11.18 -4.70 -5.13
N ASP A 357 -11.92 -4.83 -4.03
CA ASP A 357 -12.68 -3.69 -3.51
C ASP A 357 -11.83 -3.10 -2.36
N ASP A 358 -10.97 -2.13 -2.68
CA ASP A 358 -9.91 -1.70 -1.77
C ASP A 358 -10.34 -0.54 -0.85
N VAL A 359 -9.69 -0.44 0.32
CA VAL A 359 -9.84 0.69 1.25
C VAL A 359 -8.50 1.39 1.40
N ILE A 360 -8.44 2.65 0.95
CA ILE A 360 -7.22 3.45 0.93
C ILE A 360 -7.34 4.62 1.91
N TYR A 361 -6.34 4.79 2.76
CA TYR A 361 -6.12 5.95 3.62
C TYR A 361 -4.86 6.66 3.13
N THR A 362 -4.99 7.83 2.51
CA THR A 362 -3.80 8.45 1.88
C THR A 362 -2.85 9.05 2.91
N GLY A 363 -3.37 9.45 4.08
CA GLY A 363 -2.55 10.06 5.12
C GLY A 363 -2.19 11.52 4.83
N ARG A 364 -1.19 12.02 5.55
CA ARG A 364 -0.76 13.43 5.51
C ARG A 364 0.27 13.64 4.42
N GLY A 365 -0.14 14.29 3.35
CA GLY A 365 0.80 14.79 2.35
C GLY A 365 0.10 15.19 1.07
N ALA A 366 0.90 15.39 0.03
CA ALA A 366 0.42 15.53 -1.34
C ALA A 366 0.44 14.18 -2.05
N ASP A 367 -0.47 13.30 -1.65
CA ASP A 367 -0.47 11.89 -2.06
C ASP A 367 -1.06 11.70 -3.45
N VAL A 368 -0.70 10.58 -4.09
CA VAL A 368 -1.35 10.10 -5.31
C VAL A 368 -1.85 8.68 -5.07
N ALA A 369 -3.17 8.48 -5.16
CA ALA A 369 -3.78 7.17 -4.99
C ALA A 369 -4.61 6.75 -6.22
N ASP A 370 -4.47 5.49 -6.62
CA ASP A 370 -5.31 4.82 -7.61
C ASP A 370 -5.93 3.57 -6.99
N GLY A 371 -7.25 3.47 -6.95
CA GLY A 371 -7.96 2.28 -6.48
C GLY A 371 -7.74 1.09 -7.41
N GLY A 372 -7.55 1.33 -8.71
CA GLY A 372 -7.41 0.26 -9.68
C GLY A 372 -8.76 -0.34 -10.08
N VAL A 373 -8.84 -1.67 -10.06
CA VAL A 373 -9.99 -2.44 -10.56
C VAL A 373 -10.84 -2.94 -9.40
N GLY A 374 -12.02 -2.37 -9.26
CA GLY A 374 -13.09 -2.85 -8.38
C GLY A 374 -13.76 -1.65 -7.72
N ARG A 375 -14.39 -1.87 -6.56
CA ARG A 375 -15.17 -0.84 -5.86
C ARG A 375 -14.40 -0.20 -4.72
N ASP A 376 -13.49 0.67 -5.08
CA ASP A 376 -12.53 1.21 -4.12
C ASP A 376 -13.11 2.39 -3.35
N THR A 377 -12.80 2.45 -2.05
CA THR A 377 -13.02 3.62 -1.20
C THR A 377 -11.68 4.21 -0.81
N ALA A 378 -11.49 5.50 -1.05
CA ALA A 378 -10.33 6.26 -0.57
C ALA A 378 -10.76 7.37 0.41
N TYR A 379 -10.15 7.40 1.59
CA TYR A 379 -10.20 8.48 2.57
C TYR A 379 -8.95 9.35 2.39
N ALA A 380 -9.16 10.59 1.96
CA ALA A 380 -8.07 11.46 1.54
C ALA A 380 -8.30 12.93 1.91
N PRO A 381 -7.27 13.68 2.35
CA PRO A 381 -7.37 15.12 2.50
C PRO A 381 -7.43 15.81 1.14
N THR A 382 -7.76 17.10 1.12
CA THR A 382 -7.87 17.89 -0.13
C THR A 382 -6.54 18.06 -0.89
N THR A 383 -5.42 17.74 -0.26
CA THR A 383 -4.08 17.80 -0.84
C THR A 383 -3.75 16.60 -1.74
N ALA A 384 -4.45 15.47 -1.54
CA ALA A 384 -4.23 14.25 -2.30
C ALA A 384 -4.94 14.26 -3.68
N THR A 385 -4.35 13.56 -4.64
CA THR A 385 -4.93 13.29 -5.96
C THR A 385 -5.36 11.83 -6.02
N VAL A 386 -6.66 11.58 -6.12
CA VAL A 386 -7.24 10.23 -6.01
C VAL A 386 -8.02 9.86 -7.27
N THR A 387 -7.79 8.64 -7.76
CA THR A 387 -8.62 7.96 -8.77
C THR A 387 -9.22 6.71 -8.14
N ALA A 388 -10.45 6.76 -7.64
CA ALA A 388 -11.15 5.62 -7.03
C ALA A 388 -12.66 5.70 -7.32
N GLU A 389 -13.41 4.61 -7.12
CA GLU A 389 -14.87 4.63 -7.29
C GLU A 389 -15.53 5.60 -6.29
N ARG A 390 -15.06 5.60 -5.03
CA ARG A 390 -15.55 6.49 -3.98
C ARG A 390 -14.39 7.20 -3.28
N THR A 391 -14.38 8.53 -3.32
CA THR A 391 -13.47 9.34 -2.50
C THR A 391 -14.24 10.05 -1.39
N VAL A 392 -13.81 9.84 -0.16
CA VAL A 392 -14.30 10.52 1.04
C VAL A 392 -13.25 11.53 1.46
N THR A 393 -13.58 12.82 1.37
CA THR A 393 -12.68 13.87 1.86
C THR A 393 -12.66 13.85 3.38
N VAL A 394 -11.47 13.71 3.98
CA VAL A 394 -11.26 13.74 5.43
C VAL A 394 -10.36 14.91 5.83
N GLU A 395 -10.53 15.41 7.04
CA GLU A 395 -9.54 16.27 7.71
C GLU A 395 -8.78 15.37 8.67
N ILE A 396 -7.46 15.28 8.55
CA ILE A 396 -6.67 14.37 9.38
C ILE A 396 -6.55 14.96 10.77
N ALA A 397 -6.99 14.21 11.78
CA ALA A 397 -7.01 14.69 13.16
C ALA A 397 -5.59 14.77 13.75
N GLU A 398 -5.36 15.71 14.64
CA GLU A 398 -4.15 15.68 15.47
C GLU A 398 -4.27 14.59 16.53
N ILE A 399 -3.17 13.89 16.80
CA ILE A 399 -3.12 12.94 17.91
C ILE A 399 -3.23 13.72 19.23
N PRO A 400 -4.15 13.37 20.15
CA PRO A 400 -4.31 14.07 21.42
C PRO A 400 -3.00 14.10 22.23
N ALA A 401 -2.63 15.27 22.76
CA ALA A 401 -1.37 15.47 23.47
C ALA A 401 -1.30 14.71 24.81
N GLU A 402 -2.46 14.29 25.31
CA GLU A 402 -2.66 13.50 26.51
C GLU A 402 -2.36 12.01 26.29
N ILE A 403 -2.22 11.56 25.03
CA ILE A 403 -1.74 10.21 24.70
C ILE A 403 -0.21 10.24 24.67
N ARG A 404 0.40 9.47 25.57
CA ARG A 404 1.85 9.28 25.66
C ARG A 404 2.21 7.87 25.23
N ILE A 405 3.40 7.73 24.63
CA ILE A 405 3.95 6.44 24.25
C ILE A 405 5.22 6.22 25.06
N GLU A 406 5.30 5.10 25.77
CA GLU A 406 6.45 4.71 26.59
C GLU A 406 6.97 3.34 26.16
N GLY A 407 8.21 3.27 25.68
CA GLY A 407 8.82 2.05 25.17
C GLY A 407 10.12 2.32 24.44
N SER A 408 10.58 1.31 23.70
CA SER A 408 11.64 1.41 22.70
C SER A 408 11.30 2.44 21.62
N ALA A 409 12.31 2.89 20.87
CA ALA A 409 12.09 3.85 19.80
C ALA A 409 11.26 3.22 18.68
N GLU A 410 11.53 1.96 18.40
CA GLU A 410 10.89 1.12 17.40
C GLU A 410 9.41 0.93 17.75
N PHE A 411 9.11 0.56 18.99
CA PHE A 411 7.73 0.52 19.49
C PHE A 411 7.04 1.88 19.36
N ALA A 412 7.73 2.97 19.66
CA ALA A 412 7.13 4.29 19.57
C ALA A 412 6.81 4.72 18.13
N GLU A 413 7.66 4.40 17.16
CA GLU A 413 7.35 4.61 15.74
C GLU A 413 6.15 3.77 15.31
N ARG A 414 6.10 2.50 15.73
CA ARG A 414 4.99 1.62 15.41
C ARG A 414 3.64 2.14 15.93
N VAL A 415 3.58 2.51 17.21
CA VAL A 415 2.35 3.05 17.80
C VAL A 415 1.96 4.39 17.16
N ARG A 416 2.93 5.20 16.72
CA ARG A 416 2.63 6.43 15.99
C ARG A 416 2.02 6.15 14.62
N ALA A 417 2.53 5.18 13.87
CA ALA A 417 1.95 4.75 12.61
C ALA A 417 0.47 4.35 12.79
N ASP A 418 0.19 3.44 13.75
CA ASP A 418 -1.19 3.04 14.09
C ASP A 418 -2.08 4.25 14.47
N LEU A 419 -1.57 5.23 15.21
CA LEU A 419 -2.31 6.44 15.60
C LEU A 419 -2.53 7.40 14.42
N GLU A 420 -1.57 7.55 13.51
CA GLU A 420 -1.72 8.36 12.29
C GLU A 420 -2.73 7.72 11.32
N PHE A 421 -2.73 6.39 11.20
CA PHE A 421 -3.78 5.64 10.53
C PHE A 421 -5.16 5.97 11.12
N LEU A 422 -5.29 5.89 12.45
CA LEU A 422 -6.55 6.23 13.14
C LEU A 422 -6.93 7.70 12.95
N ALA A 423 -5.97 8.61 12.87
CA ALA A 423 -6.20 10.02 12.57
C ALA A 423 -6.71 10.26 11.13
N ALA A 424 -6.37 9.38 10.18
CA ALA A 424 -6.91 9.40 8.82
C ALA A 424 -8.27 8.67 8.68
N SER A 425 -8.59 7.79 9.62
CA SER A 425 -9.84 7.01 9.65
C SER A 425 -11.01 7.80 10.24
N PRO A 426 -12.19 7.91 9.58
CA PRO A 426 -13.38 8.53 10.18
C PRO A 426 -13.82 7.92 11.52
N THR A 427 -13.67 6.61 11.68
CA THR A 427 -13.94 5.88 12.93
C THR A 427 -12.85 6.18 13.96
N GLY A 428 -11.58 6.13 13.55
CA GLY A 428 -10.44 6.48 14.39
C GLY A 428 -10.48 7.93 14.93
N GLN A 429 -10.83 8.89 14.08
CA GLN A 429 -11.00 10.30 14.45
C GLN A 429 -12.07 10.49 15.52
N GLN A 430 -13.19 9.78 15.42
CA GLN A 430 -14.23 9.84 16.45
C GLN A 430 -13.72 9.31 17.79
N MET A 431 -12.98 8.19 17.79
CA MET A 431 -12.37 7.65 19.00
C MET A 431 -11.34 8.62 19.61
N LEU A 432 -10.42 9.14 18.80
CA LEU A 432 -9.40 10.08 19.26
C LEU A 432 -10.03 11.34 19.87
N ALA A 433 -11.07 11.89 19.25
CA ALA A 433 -11.81 13.03 19.80
C ALA A 433 -12.55 12.70 21.10
N ALA A 434 -13.18 11.52 21.18
CA ALA A 434 -13.89 11.10 22.39
C ALA A 434 -12.94 10.86 23.57
N LEU A 435 -11.74 10.31 23.30
CA LEU A 435 -10.69 10.18 24.28
C LEU A 435 -10.16 11.55 24.70
N ASP A 436 -9.87 12.47 23.76
CA ASP A 436 -9.42 13.82 24.08
C ASP A 436 -10.36 14.51 25.08
N ASP A 437 -11.65 14.60 24.75
CA ASP A 437 -12.71 15.14 25.62
C ASP A 437 -12.78 14.43 26.99
N GLY A 438 -12.62 13.11 26.99
CA GLY A 438 -12.62 12.27 28.18
C GLY A 438 -11.35 12.41 29.04
N LEU A 439 -10.25 12.89 28.47
CA LEU A 439 -8.96 13.07 29.14
C LEU A 439 -8.76 14.52 29.63
N VAL A 440 -9.43 15.54 29.05
CA VAL A 440 -9.30 16.95 29.43
C VAL A 440 -9.48 17.17 30.95
N GLY A 441 -8.47 17.75 31.59
CA GLY A 441 -8.46 18.05 33.03
C GLY A 441 -8.27 16.82 33.95
N ARG A 442 -7.90 15.67 33.37
CA ARG A 442 -7.60 14.39 34.07
C ARG A 442 -6.16 13.93 33.74
N ASP A 443 -5.79 12.70 34.13
CA ASP A 443 -4.47 12.10 33.87
C ASP A 443 -4.24 11.74 32.38
N THR A 444 -2.98 11.58 31.96
CA THR A 444 -2.59 11.15 30.60
C THR A 444 -2.86 9.66 30.34
N LEU A 445 -3.28 9.29 29.13
CA LEU A 445 -3.31 7.90 28.67
C LEU A 445 -1.91 7.50 28.18
N THR A 446 -1.37 6.40 28.67
CA THR A 446 -0.02 5.94 28.33
C THR A 446 -0.09 4.61 27.60
N ILE A 447 0.32 4.56 26.33
CA ILE A 447 0.50 3.31 25.60
C ILE A 447 1.93 2.84 25.91
N ARG A 448 2.06 1.69 26.59
CA ARG A 448 3.33 1.17 27.07
C ARG A 448 3.71 -0.10 26.34
N GLU A 449 4.98 -0.22 26.00
CA GLU A 449 5.54 -1.43 25.38
C GLU A 449 5.41 -2.61 26.34
N TRP A 450 4.79 -3.69 25.86
CA TRP A 450 4.62 -4.93 26.61
C TRP A 450 5.47 -6.04 26.02
N ALA A 451 6.51 -6.44 26.76
CA ALA A 451 7.56 -7.34 26.28
C ALA A 451 7.29 -8.85 26.53
N GLU A 452 6.09 -9.27 26.94
CA GLU A 452 5.81 -10.70 27.20
C GLU A 452 5.09 -11.38 26.02
N ASP A 453 5.64 -12.51 25.59
CA ASP A 453 5.22 -13.38 24.47
C ASP A 453 3.81 -14.02 24.60
N ASN A 454 2.92 -13.52 25.48
CA ASN A 454 1.70 -14.24 25.88
C ASN A 454 0.39 -13.42 25.85
N ALA A 455 0.39 -12.14 25.44
CA ALA A 455 -0.85 -11.35 25.31
C ALA A 455 -0.72 -10.21 24.29
N ALA A 456 -1.79 -9.96 23.54
CA ALA A 456 -1.84 -8.93 22.47
C ALA A 456 -1.85 -7.51 23.04
N ALA A 457 -2.64 -7.32 24.09
CA ALA A 457 -2.67 -6.14 24.92
C ALA A 457 -3.50 -6.43 26.19
N HIS A 458 -3.35 -5.62 27.23
CA HIS A 458 -4.24 -5.62 28.40
C HIS A 458 -4.34 -4.22 29.00
N VAL A 459 -5.54 -3.84 29.45
CA VAL A 459 -5.70 -2.72 30.39
C VAL A 459 -5.47 -3.23 31.82
N ASP A 460 -4.47 -2.70 32.52
CA ASP A 460 -4.32 -2.90 33.97
C ASP A 460 -5.47 -2.18 34.73
N ALA A 461 -6.64 -2.83 34.76
CA ALA A 461 -7.86 -2.31 35.39
C ALA A 461 -7.91 -2.66 36.89
N SER A 462 -6.82 -2.48 37.64
CA SER A 462 -6.89 -2.61 39.10
C SER A 462 -7.76 -1.47 39.69
N GLU A 463 -8.85 -1.83 40.37
CA GLU A 463 -9.78 -0.92 41.09
C GLU A 463 -9.12 -0.12 42.24
N GLU A 464 -7.79 -0.15 42.37
CA GLU A 464 -7.09 0.73 43.29
C GLU A 464 -7.10 2.15 42.74
N ARG A 465 -8.02 2.97 43.27
CA ARG A 465 -8.05 4.43 43.13
C ARG A 465 -6.63 5.00 43.06
N GLY A 466 -6.16 5.32 41.85
CA GLY A 466 -4.88 6.00 41.63
C GLY A 466 -3.78 5.23 40.87
N LYS A 467 -4.06 4.11 40.20
CA LYS A 467 -3.06 3.44 39.34
C LYS A 467 -3.36 3.60 37.84
N GLN A 468 -2.61 4.53 37.24
CA GLN A 468 -2.21 4.73 35.84
C GLN A 468 -3.14 4.27 34.69
N ARG A 469 -3.60 5.24 33.88
CA ARG A 469 -4.25 5.03 32.57
C ARG A 469 -3.22 4.49 31.59
N ALA A 470 -3.10 3.17 31.47
CA ALA A 470 -2.17 2.57 30.53
C ALA A 470 -2.85 1.51 29.65
N ILE A 471 -2.42 1.47 28.39
CA ILE A 471 -2.62 0.34 27.48
C ILE A 471 -1.26 -0.33 27.37
N ASP A 472 -1.12 -1.54 27.90
CA ASP A 472 0.07 -2.34 27.67
C ASP A 472 -0.10 -3.05 26.32
N TYR A 473 0.72 -2.71 25.33
CA TYR A 473 0.51 -3.04 23.92
C TYR A 473 1.72 -3.80 23.36
N ASN A 474 1.45 -4.89 22.63
CA ASN A 474 2.45 -5.59 21.84
C ASN A 474 1.96 -5.71 20.38
N PRO A 475 2.42 -4.82 19.47
CA PRO A 475 1.98 -4.83 18.08
C PRO A 475 2.39 -6.12 17.35
N THR A 476 3.45 -6.81 17.78
CA THR A 476 3.91 -8.03 17.08
C THR A 476 3.10 -9.27 17.46
N PHE A 477 2.33 -9.23 18.56
CA PHE A 477 1.57 -10.38 19.03
C PHE A 477 0.18 -10.51 18.38
N ALA A 478 -0.43 -9.40 17.95
CA ALA A 478 -1.78 -9.39 17.37
C ALA A 478 -1.93 -10.33 16.16
N THR A 479 -0.86 -10.54 15.38
CA THR A 479 -0.84 -11.45 14.23
C THR A 479 -0.86 -12.93 14.61
N PHE A 480 -0.59 -13.31 15.87
CA PHE A 480 -0.72 -14.70 16.34
C PHE A 480 -2.19 -15.13 16.51
N MET A 481 -3.13 -14.19 16.52
CA MET A 481 -4.56 -14.43 16.75
C MET A 481 -5.39 -14.49 15.44
N GLY A 482 -4.73 -14.55 14.28
CA GLY A 482 -5.34 -14.60 12.94
C GLY A 482 -5.21 -13.30 12.15
N ASP A 483 -6.00 -13.16 11.08
CA ASP A 483 -6.04 -12.02 10.14
C ASP A 483 -6.52 -10.70 10.80
N THR A 484 -5.93 -10.25 11.92
CA THR A 484 -6.28 -9.00 12.60
C THR A 484 -5.04 -8.10 12.77
N PRO A 485 -5.03 -6.89 12.17
CA PRO A 485 -3.87 -6.04 12.14
C PRO A 485 -3.73 -5.42 13.52
N PRO A 486 -2.49 -5.17 13.94
CA PRO A 486 -2.17 -4.58 15.23
C PRO A 486 -2.99 -3.34 15.59
N VAL A 487 -3.32 -2.48 14.63
CA VAL A 487 -4.15 -1.27 14.86
C VAL A 487 -5.56 -1.60 15.36
N VAL A 488 -6.16 -2.71 14.94
CA VAL A 488 -7.50 -3.13 15.40
C VAL A 488 -7.45 -3.59 16.86
N VAL A 489 -6.34 -4.21 17.27
CA VAL A 489 -6.11 -4.56 18.69
C VAL A 489 -5.91 -3.31 19.53
N LEU A 490 -5.11 -2.35 19.06
CA LEU A 490 -4.97 -1.06 19.74
C LEU A 490 -6.34 -0.36 19.89
N TYR A 491 -7.15 -0.37 18.83
CA TYR A 491 -8.48 0.21 18.84
C TYR A 491 -9.43 -0.45 19.85
N HIS A 492 -9.34 -1.77 20.02
CA HIS A 492 -10.08 -2.51 21.04
C HIS A 492 -9.72 -2.04 22.45
N GLU A 493 -8.43 -1.87 22.75
CA GLU A 493 -8.00 -1.34 24.05
C GLU A 493 -8.39 0.12 24.26
N MET A 494 -8.40 0.92 23.19
CA MET A 494 -8.93 2.28 23.23
C MET A 494 -10.43 2.32 23.53
N ALA A 495 -11.21 1.32 23.08
CA ALA A 495 -12.62 1.18 23.44
C ALA A 495 -12.82 1.00 24.95
N HIS A 496 -11.97 0.21 25.61
CA HIS A 496 -11.98 0.09 27.07
C HIS A 496 -11.69 1.44 27.77
N GLN A 497 -10.75 2.22 27.23
CA GLN A 497 -10.44 3.56 27.76
C GLN A 497 -11.58 4.56 27.53
N TYR A 498 -12.25 4.49 26.38
CA TYR A 498 -13.46 5.26 26.12
C TYR A 498 -14.54 4.91 27.14
N ASP A 499 -14.80 3.62 27.35
CA ASP A 499 -15.79 3.15 28.31
C ASP A 499 -15.54 3.67 29.74
N PHE A 500 -14.28 3.65 30.15
CA PHE A 500 -13.87 4.18 31.44
C PHE A 500 -14.07 5.70 31.54
N THR A 501 -13.63 6.46 30.53
CA THR A 501 -13.69 7.93 30.55
C THR A 501 -15.11 8.48 30.38
N ALA A 502 -15.97 7.76 29.66
CA ALA A 502 -17.39 8.04 29.46
C ALA A 502 -18.28 7.51 30.61
N GLY A 503 -17.74 6.64 31.48
CA GLY A 503 -18.48 6.06 32.60
C GLY A 503 -19.50 5.01 32.16
N THR A 504 -19.22 4.28 31.08
CA THR A 504 -20.09 3.27 30.46
C THR A 504 -19.64 1.83 30.71
N VAL A 505 -18.55 1.61 31.47
CA VAL A 505 -18.08 0.29 31.90
C VAL A 505 -19.20 -0.55 32.53
N LEU A 506 -19.44 -1.75 31.99
CA LEU A 506 -20.41 -2.71 32.52
C LEU A 506 -19.75 -3.82 33.36
N PRO A 507 -20.19 -4.05 34.61
CA PRO A 507 -19.61 -5.06 35.48
C PRO A 507 -20.21 -6.46 35.23
N GLY A 508 -19.37 -7.49 35.38
CA GLY A 508 -19.79 -8.90 35.33
C GLY A 508 -19.25 -9.64 34.12
N ALA A 509 -19.74 -10.86 33.92
CA ALA A 509 -19.42 -11.70 32.78
C ALA A 509 -20.70 -12.15 32.10
N HIS A 510 -20.60 -12.40 30.80
CA HIS A 510 -21.66 -12.97 30.01
C HIS A 510 -21.85 -14.45 30.38
N GLU A 511 -23.06 -14.77 30.83
CA GLU A 511 -23.47 -16.12 31.21
C GLU A 511 -24.75 -16.48 30.43
N ASP A 512 -24.70 -16.51 29.09
CA ASP A 512 -25.80 -17.05 28.27
C ASP A 512 -25.63 -18.58 28.08
N PRO A 513 -26.50 -19.42 28.68
CA PRO A 513 -26.45 -20.87 28.50
C PRO A 513 -26.95 -21.34 27.11
N VAL A 514 -27.55 -20.46 26.30
CA VAL A 514 -28.08 -20.76 24.95
C VAL A 514 -27.06 -20.39 23.86
N HIS A 515 -26.28 -19.32 24.04
CA HIS A 515 -25.20 -18.89 23.14
C HIS A 515 -23.91 -18.66 23.93
N PRO A 516 -23.20 -19.72 24.35
CA PRO A 516 -22.04 -19.58 25.21
C PRO A 516 -20.90 -18.88 24.44
N ASP A 517 -20.59 -17.66 24.86
CA ASP A 517 -19.39 -16.93 24.46
C ASP A 517 -18.42 -16.99 25.65
N GLY A 518 -17.48 -17.93 25.59
CA GLY A 518 -16.65 -18.33 26.73
C GLY A 518 -15.73 -19.48 26.40
N VAL A 519 -14.81 -19.77 27.32
CA VAL A 519 -13.84 -20.86 27.16
C VAL A 519 -14.11 -21.92 28.24
N ARG A 520 -14.02 -23.19 27.85
CA ARG A 520 -14.04 -24.30 28.81
C ARG A 520 -12.65 -24.45 29.45
N VAL A 521 -12.58 -24.23 30.76
CA VAL A 521 -11.38 -24.52 31.55
C VAL A 521 -11.67 -25.74 32.42
N GLY A 522 -11.30 -26.91 31.90
CA GLY A 522 -11.67 -28.22 32.46
C GLY A 522 -13.19 -28.47 32.39
N ASP A 523 -13.80 -28.74 33.54
CA ASP A 523 -15.25 -28.97 33.65
C ASP A 523 -16.06 -27.67 33.85
N ARG A 524 -15.40 -26.52 33.94
CA ARG A 524 -16.03 -25.22 34.20
C ARG A 524 -16.10 -24.36 32.94
N TRP A 525 -17.25 -23.74 32.73
CA TRP A 525 -17.40 -22.63 31.79
C TRP A 525 -16.92 -21.33 32.45
N VAL A 526 -16.03 -20.61 31.76
CA VAL A 526 -15.62 -19.26 32.12
C VAL A 526 -16.23 -18.32 31.09
N GLY A 527 -17.21 -17.51 31.52
CA GLY A 527 -17.87 -16.52 30.68
C GLY A 527 -16.95 -15.35 30.34
N VAL A 528 -17.15 -14.75 29.17
CA VAL A 528 -16.40 -13.57 28.73
C VAL A 528 -16.85 -12.34 29.53
N PRO A 529 -15.95 -11.48 30.06
CA PRO A 529 -16.34 -10.25 30.73
C PRO A 529 -17.25 -9.37 29.86
N THR A 530 -18.25 -8.73 30.45
CA THR A 530 -19.19 -7.88 29.70
C THR A 530 -18.48 -6.71 29.01
N ALA A 531 -17.46 -6.14 29.68
CA ALA A 531 -16.62 -5.08 29.11
C ALA A 531 -15.91 -5.51 27.82
N GLU A 532 -15.41 -6.74 27.75
CA GLU A 532 -14.74 -7.27 26.56
C GLU A 532 -15.71 -7.43 25.38
N ARG A 533 -16.92 -7.92 25.63
CA ARG A 533 -17.98 -7.98 24.60
C ARG A 533 -18.37 -6.59 24.11
N GLN A 534 -18.44 -5.62 25.02
CA GLN A 534 -18.77 -4.24 24.71
C GLN A 534 -17.69 -3.59 23.85
N ALA A 535 -16.42 -3.75 24.20
CA ALA A 535 -15.27 -3.25 23.42
C ALA A 535 -15.21 -3.87 22.02
N VAL A 536 -15.53 -5.16 21.85
CA VAL A 536 -15.68 -5.76 20.51
C VAL A 536 -16.86 -5.17 19.75
N GLY A 537 -17.93 -4.79 20.44
CA GLY A 537 -19.20 -4.40 19.83
C GLY A 537 -20.09 -5.59 19.58
N LEU A 538 -20.27 -6.43 20.61
CA LEU A 538 -21.22 -7.54 20.65
C LEU A 538 -22.42 -7.18 21.55
N PRO A 539 -23.60 -7.80 21.34
CA PRO A 539 -24.71 -7.67 22.27
C PRO A 539 -24.31 -8.11 23.68
N VAL A 540 -24.69 -7.33 24.69
CA VAL A 540 -24.44 -7.59 26.11
C VAL A 540 -25.74 -7.85 26.87
N ASP A 541 -25.66 -8.65 27.93
CA ASP A 541 -26.75 -8.84 28.88
C ASP A 541 -26.64 -7.75 29.97
N HIS A 542 -27.67 -6.90 30.05
CA HIS A 542 -27.70 -5.77 30.97
C HIS A 542 -28.30 -6.09 32.35
N ASP A 543 -29.08 -7.16 32.48
CA ASP A 543 -29.82 -7.46 33.72
C ASP A 543 -29.37 -8.76 34.41
N ARG A 544 -28.43 -9.50 33.79
CA ARG A 544 -27.93 -10.79 34.28
C ARG A 544 -29.04 -11.84 34.40
N ASP A 545 -30.12 -11.66 33.66
CA ASP A 545 -31.16 -12.66 33.48
C ASP A 545 -30.89 -13.38 32.16
N PRO A 546 -30.50 -14.68 32.18
CA PRO A 546 -30.22 -15.45 30.97
C PRO A 546 -31.46 -15.66 30.07
N ARG A 547 -32.62 -15.10 30.44
CA ARG A 547 -33.87 -15.08 29.66
C ARG A 547 -34.10 -13.76 28.93
N THR A 548 -33.37 -12.70 29.29
CA THR A 548 -33.43 -11.41 28.60
C THR A 548 -32.46 -11.45 27.42
N PRO A 549 -32.92 -11.21 26.18
CA PRO A 549 -32.02 -11.20 25.02
C PRO A 549 -30.93 -10.15 25.19
N SER A 550 -29.69 -10.51 24.88
CA SER A 550 -28.59 -9.56 24.80
C SER A 550 -28.88 -8.49 23.73
N GLN A 551 -28.51 -7.24 24.00
CA GLN A 551 -28.68 -6.11 23.09
C GLN A 551 -27.42 -5.25 23.06
N PHE A 552 -27.25 -4.41 22.05
CA PHE A 552 -26.17 -3.42 22.03
C PHE A 552 -26.38 -2.37 23.12
N ASP A 553 -25.33 -1.99 23.86
CA ASP A 553 -25.43 -0.87 24.80
C ASP A 553 -25.60 0.44 24.01
N PRO A 554 -26.74 1.14 24.13
CA PRO A 554 -26.95 2.39 23.39
C PRO A 554 -26.01 3.52 23.82
N ARG A 555 -25.31 3.38 24.96
CA ARG A 555 -24.31 4.34 25.46
C ARG A 555 -22.90 4.05 24.94
N HIS A 556 -22.71 2.90 24.28
CA HIS A 556 -21.46 2.51 23.61
C HIS A 556 -21.72 2.28 22.11
N PRO A 557 -21.80 3.36 21.31
CA PRO A 557 -21.99 3.28 19.87
C PRO A 557 -20.97 2.36 19.18
N LEU A 558 -21.41 1.66 18.12
CA LEU A 558 -20.58 0.72 17.36
C LEU A 558 -19.28 1.35 16.84
N VAL A 559 -19.28 2.65 16.53
CA VAL A 559 -18.07 3.34 16.06
C VAL A 559 -16.92 3.29 17.08
N PHE A 560 -17.22 3.20 18.38
CA PHE A 560 -16.21 3.11 19.44
C PHE A 560 -15.82 1.67 19.78
N THR A 561 -16.13 0.69 18.91
CA THR A 561 -15.85 -0.73 19.15
C THR A 561 -14.91 -1.30 18.08
N GLU A 562 -14.28 -2.45 18.35
CA GLU A 562 -13.51 -3.22 17.35
C GLU A 562 -14.32 -3.41 16.05
N ASN A 563 -15.58 -3.85 16.17
CA ASN A 563 -16.49 -4.03 15.03
C ASN A 563 -16.80 -2.75 14.26
N GLY A 564 -16.73 -1.57 14.89
CA GLY A 564 -16.86 -0.29 14.20
C GLY A 564 -15.72 -0.09 13.23
N LEU A 565 -14.47 -0.23 13.71
CA LEU A 565 -13.30 -0.10 12.87
C LEU A 565 -13.28 -1.19 11.80
N ARG A 566 -13.46 -2.47 12.15
CA ARG A 566 -13.53 -3.57 11.16
C ARG A 566 -14.55 -3.31 10.06
N SER A 567 -15.72 -2.75 10.39
CA SER A 567 -16.73 -2.43 9.38
C SER A 567 -16.25 -1.35 8.40
N GLU A 568 -15.49 -0.36 8.88
CA GLU A 568 -14.89 0.67 8.03
C GLU A 568 -13.82 0.10 7.11
N LEU A 569 -13.00 -0.83 7.62
CA LEU A 569 -12.00 -1.57 6.85
C LEU A 569 -12.62 -2.58 5.87
N THR A 570 -13.95 -2.71 5.83
CA THR A 570 -14.72 -3.74 5.09
C THR A 570 -14.46 -5.18 5.53
N TRP A 571 -13.86 -5.32 6.71
CA TRP A 571 -13.54 -6.60 7.30
C TRP A 571 -14.75 -7.21 8.00
N ARG A 572 -14.75 -8.54 8.11
CA ARG A 572 -15.84 -9.25 8.79
C ARG A 572 -15.91 -8.81 10.25
N PRO A 573 -17.05 -8.29 10.72
CA PRO A 573 -17.25 -8.05 12.14
C PRO A 573 -17.21 -9.36 12.92
N ARG A 574 -16.66 -9.33 14.13
CA ARG A 574 -16.73 -10.44 15.06
C ARG A 574 -18.17 -10.64 15.51
N THR A 575 -18.61 -11.89 15.49
CA THR A 575 -19.93 -12.31 16.00
C THR A 575 -19.84 -13.01 17.36
N ALA A 576 -18.62 -13.26 17.84
CA ALA A 576 -18.31 -13.87 19.13
C ALA A 576 -16.95 -13.37 19.65
N TYR A 577 -16.75 -13.42 20.97
CA TYR A 577 -15.48 -13.04 21.60
C TYR A 577 -14.50 -14.20 21.69
N ALA A 578 -14.93 -15.37 22.16
CA ALA A 578 -14.10 -16.57 22.05
C ALA A 578 -14.37 -17.22 20.68
N ASN A 579 -13.33 -17.42 19.86
CA ASN A 579 -13.47 -18.20 18.64
C ASN A 579 -13.88 -19.63 19.05
N PRO A 580 -15.03 -20.17 18.63
CA PRO A 580 -15.38 -21.55 18.94
C PRO A 580 -14.43 -22.45 18.15
N GLN A 581 -13.34 -22.90 18.78
CA GLN A 581 -12.56 -24.04 18.28
C GLN A 581 -13.38 -25.32 18.37
#